data_AF-A0A7X3S2B9-F1
#
_entry.id   AF-A0A7X3S2B9-F1
#
_cell.length_a   1.000
_cell.length_b   1.000
_cell.length_c   1.000
_cell.angle_alpha   90.00
_cell.angle_beta   90.00
_cell.angle_gamma   90.00
#
_symmetry.space_group_name_H-M   'P 1'
#
loop_
_entity.id
_entity.type
_entity.pdbx_description
1 polymer ?
#
loop_
_entity_poly.entity_id
_entity_poly.type
_entity_poly.pdbx_seq_one_letter_code
_entity_poly.pdbx_strand_id
1 'polypeptide(L)' 'MPIPELELTLRLEKGEEILTEISRKYTHHHVEALLTRAGFTPMAWYADPADLHGLALAQKPSG' A
#
# COMPACT_ATOMS: atom_id res chain seq x y z
N MET A 1 7.69 -8.37 -30.16
CA MET A 1 7.07 -9.50 -30.86
C MET A 1 6.45 -10.40 -29.80
N PRO A 2 5.11 -10.42 -29.64
CA PRO A 2 4.48 -11.39 -28.75
C PRO A 2 4.73 -12.80 -29.29
N ILE A 3 4.89 -13.79 -28.41
CA ILE A 3 4.99 -15.19 -28.81
C ILE A 3 3.59 -15.79 -28.65
N PRO A 4 2.89 -16.12 -29.75
CA PRO A 4 1.56 -16.73 -29.67
C PRO A 4 1.62 -18.11 -29.02
N GLU A 5 0.61 -18.44 -28.19
CA GLU A 5 0.32 -19.81 -27.74
C GLU A 5 1.51 -20.52 -27.06
N LEU A 6 2.10 -19.87 -26.05
CA LEU A 6 3.28 -20.42 -25.36
C LEU A 6 3.00 -21.69 -24.52
N GLU A 7 1.74 -22.13 -24.41
CA GLU A 7 1.28 -23.35 -23.71
C GLU A 7 2.01 -23.59 -22.38
N LEU A 8 2.21 -22.53 -21.59
CA LEU A 8 2.98 -22.60 -20.35
C LEU A 8 2.17 -23.30 -19.26
N THR A 9 2.73 -24.40 -18.75
CA THR A 9 2.18 -25.14 -17.61
C THR A 9 2.98 -24.81 -16.36
N LEU A 10 2.32 -24.23 -15.34
CA LEU A 10 2.84 -24.16 -13.98
C LEU A 10 2.23 -25.30 -13.17
N ARG A 11 3.05 -26.16 -12.58
CA ARG A 11 2.61 -27.19 -11.64
C ARG A 11 2.77 -26.64 -10.22
N LEU A 12 1.71 -26.75 -9.43
CA LEU A 12 1.76 -26.47 -8.00
C LEU A 12 1.65 -27.78 -7.25
N GLU A 13 2.63 -28.03 -6.39
CA GLU A 13 2.63 -29.17 -5.48
C GLU A 13 1.73 -28.89 -4.27
N LYS A 14 1.37 -29.95 -3.54
CA LYS A 14 0.52 -29.82 -2.34
C LYS A 14 1.19 -28.90 -1.32
N GLY A 15 0.54 -27.78 -1.02
CA GLY A 15 1.01 -26.79 -0.04
C GLY A 15 1.80 -25.63 -0.65
N GLU A 16 2.03 -25.62 -1.96
CA GLU A 16 2.54 -24.42 -2.65
C GLU A 16 1.44 -23.37 -2.79
N GLU A 17 1.84 -22.10 -2.63
CA GLU A 17 0.94 -20.96 -2.66
C GLU A 17 1.43 -19.91 -3.65
N ILE A 18 0.49 -19.18 -4.25
CA ILE A 18 0.78 -18.02 -5.08
C ILE A 18 0.39 -16.77 -4.29
N LEU A 19 1.36 -15.89 -4.05
CA LEU A 19 1.10 -14.57 -3.47
C LEU A 19 0.46 -13.67 -4.51
N THR A 20 -0.83 -13.37 -4.33
CA THR A 20 -1.61 -12.55 -5.27
C THR A 20 -1.60 -11.06 -4.92
N GLU A 21 -1.50 -10.72 -3.63
CA GLU A 21 -1.54 -9.33 -3.17
C GLU A 21 -0.79 -9.14 -1.84
N ILE A 22 -0.22 -7.95 -1.66
CA ILE A 22 0.21 -7.45 -0.35
C ILE A 22 -0.55 -6.16 -0.02
N SER A 23 -1.42 -6.22 0.99
CA SER A 23 -2.16 -5.06 1.50
C SER A 23 -1.62 -4.65 2.88
N ARG A 24 -0.60 -3.78 2.88
CA ARG A 24 0.02 -3.31 4.13
C ARG A 24 -0.94 -2.41 4.92
N LYS A 25 -1.06 -2.66 6.22
CA LYS A 25 -1.80 -1.81 7.14
C LYS A 25 -0.86 -0.81 7.83
N TYR A 26 -1.35 0.39 8.09
CA TYR A 26 -0.59 1.48 8.68
C TYR A 26 -1.29 2.00 9.92
N THR A 27 -0.50 2.44 10.89
CA THR A 27 -0.99 3.22 12.03
C THR A 27 -0.87 4.70 11.70
N HIS A 28 -1.65 5.55 12.37
CA HIS A 28 -1.58 7.00 12.22
C HIS A 28 -0.14 7.52 12.35
N HIS A 29 0.56 7.18 13.44
CA HIS A 29 1.96 7.58 13.67
C HIS A 29 2.91 7.16 12.53
N HIS A 30 2.72 5.97 11.96
CA HIS A 30 3.55 5.51 10.85
C HIS A 30 3.29 6.33 9.58
N VAL A 31 2.03 6.68 9.30
CA VAL A 31 1.68 7.55 8.17
C VAL A 31 2.29 8.94 8.34
N GLU A 32 2.18 9.55 9.52
CA GLU A 32 2.80 10.87 9.80
C GLU A 32 4.32 10.82 9.60
N ALA A 33 5.00 9.80 10.13
CA ALA A 33 6.44 9.63 9.95
C ALA A 33 6.83 9.48 8.48
N LEU A 34 6.04 8.76 7.67
CA LEU A 34 6.27 8.63 6.23
C LEU A 34 6.09 9.96 5.50
N LEU A 35 5.05 10.72 5.83
CA LEU A 35 4.79 12.04 5.26
C LEU A 35 5.93 13.02 5.58
N THR A 36 6.35 13.11 6.84
CA THR A 36 7.47 13.95 7.26
C THR A 36 8.76 13.55 6.57
N ARG A 37 9.07 12.25 6.47
CA ARG A 37 10.25 11.76 5.74
C ARG A 37 10.22 12.10 4.24
N ALA A 38 9.03 12.20 3.65
CA ALA A 38 8.84 12.62 2.27
C ALA A 38 8.86 14.15 2.09
N GLY A 39 9.06 14.93 3.16
CA GLY A 39 9.09 16.39 3.12
C GLY A 39 7.72 17.06 3.16
N PHE A 40 6.64 16.30 3.37
CA PHE A 40 5.31 16.85 3.61
C PHE A 40 5.17 17.24 5.08
N THR A 41 4.31 18.23 5.35
CA THR A 41 3.95 18.58 6.72
C THR A 41 2.56 18.02 7.03
N PRO A 42 2.40 17.04 7.93
CA PRO A 42 1.08 16.55 8.35
C PRO A 42 0.24 17.67 8.97
N MET A 43 -1.01 17.80 8.54
CA MET A 43 -1.91 18.89 8.96
C MET A 43 -3.11 18.41 9.77
N ALA A 44 -3.70 17.29 9.36
CA ALA A 44 -4.87 16.73 10.04
C ALA A 44 -4.97 15.22 9.79
N TRP A 45 -5.68 14.54 10.70
CA TRP A 45 -6.06 13.15 10.58
C TRP A 45 -7.56 13.01 10.80
N TYR A 46 -8.20 12.25 9.92
CA TYR A 46 -9.60 11.89 10.04
C TYR A 46 -9.69 10.36 10.05
N ALA A 47 -10.56 9.83 10.90
CA ALA A 47 -10.91 8.43 10.89
C ALA A 47 -12.44 8.30 10.91
N ASP A 48 -12.96 7.21 10.36
CA ASP A 48 -14.35 6.86 10.59
C ASP A 48 -14.57 6.50 12.07
N PRO A 49 -15.81 6.54 12.59
CA PRO A 49 -16.07 6.29 14.01
C PRO A 49 -15.65 4.91 14.53
N ALA A 50 -15.48 3.92 13.64
CA ALA A 50 -15.02 2.59 13.98
C ALA A 50 -13.50 2.39 13.79
N ASP A 51 -12.77 3.44 13.40
CA ASP A 51 -11.32 3.47 13.19
C ASP A 51 -10.83 2.40 12.18
N LEU A 52 -11.64 2.14 11.15
CA LEU A 52 -11.33 1.17 10.09
C LEU A 52 -10.48 1.77 8.97
N HIS A 53 -10.64 3.08 8.72
CA HIS A 53 -9.97 3.83 7.69
C HIS A 53 -9.55 5.21 8.17
N GLY A 54 -8.26 5.50 7.96
CA GLY A 54 -7.66 6.80 8.22
C GLY A 54 -7.40 7.60 6.95
N LEU A 55 -7.66 8.90 6.99
CA LEU A 55 -7.33 9.88 5.96
C LEU A 55 -6.42 10.95 6.55
N ALA A 56 -5.18 11.01 6.05
CA ALA A 56 -4.23 12.07 6.40
C ALA A 56 -4.31 13.23 5.41
N LEU A 57 -4.44 14.45 5.93
CA LEU A 57 -4.23 15.68 5.17
C LEU A 57 -2.81 16.19 5.44
N ALA A 58 -2.04 16.45 4.39
CA ALA A 58 -0.68 16.96 4.51
C ALA A 58 -0.42 18.09 3.50
N GLN A 59 0.33 19.10 3.93
CA GLN A 59 0.79 20.16 3.06
C GLN A 59 2.04 19.70 2.32
N LYS A 60 2.06 19.90 1.00
CA LYS A 60 3.25 19.66 0.19
C LYS A 60 4.38 20.62 0.60
N PRO A 61 5.66 20.24 0.44
CA PRO A 61 6.75 21.18 0.63
C PRO A 61 6.58 22.42 -0.27
N SER A 62 6.88 23.59 0.30
CA SER A 62 7.08 24.83 -0.45
C SER A 62 8.37 24.64 -1.25
N GLY A 63 8.24 24.49 -2.57
CA GLY A 63 9.40 24.48 -3.47
C GLY A 63 10.01 25.85 -3.61
#